data_AF-A0A1G8B8F9-F1
#
_entry.id   AF-A0A1G8B8F9-F1
#
_cell.length_a   1.000
_cell.length_b   1.000
_cell.length_c   1.000
_cell.angle_alpha   90.00
_cell.angle_beta   90.00
_cell.angle_gamma   90.00
#
_symmetry.space_group_name_H-M   'P 1'
#
loop_
_entity.id
_entity.type
_entity.pdbx_description
1 polymer ?
#
loop_
_entity_poly.entity_id
_entity_poly.type
_entity_poly.pdbx_seq_one_letter_code
_entity_poly.pdbx_strand_id
1 'polypeptide(L)'
;MLQGLTGWHFLIILAVILLLFGAAKLPALAKSMGQSARVFKGEMKAMKDEDTTAGKTDAVEAPASGATVSSNVADASRTADPKP
;
A
#
# COMPACT_ATOMS: atom_id res chain seq x y z
N MET A 1 -18.12 -17.95 31.41
CA MET A 1 -16.70 -18.13 31.80
C MET A 1 -15.74 -17.64 30.70
N LEU A 2 -15.98 -16.47 30.09
CA LEU A 2 -15.21 -15.94 28.95
C LEU A 2 -14.78 -14.47 29.15
N GLN A 3 -14.70 -14.02 30.40
CA GLN A 3 -14.44 -12.62 30.76
C GLN A 3 -12.93 -12.34 31.00
N GLY A 4 -12.06 -13.17 30.42
CA GLY A 4 -10.60 -13.12 30.62
C GLY A 4 -9.79 -12.68 29.40
N LEU A 5 -10.42 -12.43 28.25
CA LEU A 5 -9.74 -11.87 27.08
C LEU A 5 -9.58 -10.35 27.27
N THR A 6 -8.79 -10.00 28.29
CA THR A 6 -8.30 -8.64 28.45
C THR A 6 -7.53 -8.30 27.19
N GLY A 7 -8.01 -7.30 26.43
CA GLY A 7 -7.29 -6.75 25.27
C GLY A 7 -5.86 -6.32 25.60
N TRP A 8 -5.51 -6.27 26.89
CA TRP A 8 -4.15 -6.13 27.40
C TRP A 8 -3.17 -7.19 26.88
N HIS A 9 -3.61 -8.42 26.62
CA HIS A 9 -2.75 -9.46 26.05
C HIS A 9 -2.27 -9.09 24.64
N PHE A 10 -3.11 -8.44 23.83
CA PHE A 10 -2.71 -7.97 22.50
C PHE A 10 -1.63 -6.89 22.59
N LEU A 11 -1.68 -6.00 23.58
CA LEU A 11 -0.62 -5.01 23.79
C LEU A 11 0.72 -5.66 24.15
N ILE A 12 0.70 -6.71 24.98
CA ILE A 12 1.91 -7.46 25.35
C ILE A 12 2.49 -8.15 24.11
N ILE A 13 1.66 -8.83 23.31
CA ILE A 13 2.10 -9.50 22.08
C ILE A 13 2.68 -8.48 21.10
N LEU A 14 2.00 -7.34 20.92
CA LEU A 14 2.48 -6.26 20.07
C LEU A 14 3.83 -5.73 20.56
N ALA A 15 4.00 -5.52 21.87
CA ALA A 15 5.26 -5.09 22.46
C ALA A 15 6.40 -6.09 22.19
N VAL A 16 6.15 -7.40 22.32
CA VAL A 16 7.14 -8.45 22.00
C VAL A 16 7.53 -8.41 20.52
N ILE A 17 6.55 -8.29 19.60
CA ILE A 17 6.83 -8.20 18.16
C ILE A 17 7.63 -6.91 17.85
N LEU A 18 7.31 -5.78 18.46
CA LEU A 18 8.10 -4.55 18.31
C LEU A 18 9.53 -4.73 18.83
N LEU A 19 9.74 -5.50 19.89
CA LEU A 19 11.07 -5.76 20.44
C LEU A 19 11.91 -6.63 19.49
N LEU A 20 11.30 -7.67 18.89
CA LEU A 20 11.98 -8.60 17.98
C LEU A 20 12.22 -7.99 16.59
N PHE A 21 11.22 -7.33 16.03
CA PHE A 21 11.26 -6.80 14.67
C PHE A 21 11.71 -5.33 14.62
N GLY A 22 11.54 -4.57 15.69
CA GLY A 22 11.81 -3.14 15.75
C GLY A 22 10.65 -2.27 15.27
N ALA A 23 10.55 -1.05 15.81
CA ALA A 23 9.49 -0.08 15.50
C ALA A 23 9.44 0.33 14.01
N ALA A 24 10.57 0.27 13.30
CA ALA A 24 10.64 0.67 11.89
C ALA A 24 10.21 -0.46 10.91
N LYS A 25 10.32 -1.74 11.29
CA LYS A 25 10.07 -2.87 10.39
C LYS A 25 8.61 -3.25 10.28
N LEU A 26 7.84 -3.16 11.37
CA LEU A 26 6.40 -3.39 11.33
C LEU A 26 5.65 -2.48 10.34
N PRO A 27 5.81 -1.14 10.37
CA PRO A 27 5.13 -0.26 9.43
C PRO A 27 5.62 -0.45 7.99
N ALA A 28 6.91 -0.77 7.79
CA ALA A 28 7.46 -1.05 6.46
C ALA A 28 6.84 -2.32 5.85
N LEU A 29 6.75 -3.40 6.62
CA LEU A 29 6.10 -4.66 6.20
C LEU A 29 4.60 -4.49 5.98
N ALA A 30 3.91 -3.75 6.87
CA ALA A 30 2.50 -3.45 6.70
C ALA A 30 2.24 -2.62 5.43
N LYS A 31 3.12 -1.66 5.10
CA LYS A 31 2.99 -0.84 3.90
C LYS A 31 3.18 -1.65 2.62
N SER A 32 4.17 -2.55 2.56
CA SER A 32 4.39 -3.40 1.38
C SER A 32 3.31 -4.48 1.24
N MET A 33 2.94 -5.18 2.32
CA MET A 33 1.81 -6.13 2.28
C MET A 33 0.48 -5.45 1.96
N GLY A 34 0.25 -4.23 2.47
CA GLY A 34 -0.95 -3.46 2.22
C GLY A 34 -1.11 -3.05 0.75
N GLN A 35 0.00 -2.73 0.07
CA GLN A 35 -0.01 -2.45 -1.36
C GLN A 35 -0.41 -3.70 -2.17
N SER A 36 0.22 -4.85 -1.90
CA SER A 36 -0.14 -6.12 -2.57
C SER A 36 -1.58 -6.55 -2.27
N ALA A 37 -2.03 -6.40 -1.02
CA ALA A 37 -3.40 -6.71 -0.62
C ALA A 37 -4.43 -5.79 -1.29
N ARG A 38 -4.11 -4.52 -1.54
CA ARG A 38 -4.99 -3.58 -2.24
C ARG A 38 -5.19 -3.97 -3.70
N VAL A 39 -4.10 -4.33 -4.39
CA VAL A 39 -4.17 -4.80 -5.78
C VAL A 39 -5.01 -6.08 -5.84
N PHE A 40 -4.68 -7.07 -5.01
CA PHE A 40 -5.43 -8.32 -4.94
C PHE A 40 -6.91 -8.12 -4.57
N LYS A 41 -7.23 -7.21 -3.65
CA LYS A 41 -8.62 -6.87 -3.29
C LYS A 41 -9.36 -6.21 -4.46
N GLY A 42 -8.69 -5.36 -5.23
CA GLY A 42 -9.25 -4.72 -6.42
C GLY A 42 -9.59 -5.73 -7.51
N GLU A 43 -8.65 -6.63 -7.82
CA GLU A 43 -8.85 -7.71 -8.80
C GLU A 43 -9.94 -8.68 -8.34
N MET A 44 -9.92 -9.10 -7.07
CA MET A 44 -10.95 -9.97 -6.49
C MET A 44 -12.34 -9.30 -6.46
N LYS A 45 -12.40 -7.98 -6.32
CA LYS A 45 -13.65 -7.23 -6.36
C LYS A 45 -14.18 -7.11 -7.78
N ALA A 46 -13.32 -6.87 -8.78
CA ALA A 46 -13.69 -6.90 -10.18
C ALA A 46 -14.25 -8.27 -10.58
N MET A 47 -13.60 -9.37 -10.20
CA MET A 47 -14.13 -10.72 -10.45
C MET A 47 -15.51 -10.95 -9.82
N LYS A 48 -15.69 -10.56 -8.55
CA LYS A 48 -16.96 -10.76 -7.85
C LYS A 48 -18.08 -9.84 -8.35
N ASP A 49 -17.71 -8.63 -8.77
CA ASP A 49 -18.66 -7.69 -9.38
C ASP A 49 -19.01 -8.14 -10.81
N GLU A 50 -18.10 -8.76 -11.58
CA GLU A 50 -18.39 -9.34 -12.90
C GLU A 50 -19.28 -10.59 -12.84
N ASP A 51 -19.13 -11.44 -11.82
CA ASP A 51 -20.08 -12.54 -11.54
C ASP A 51 -21.49 -12.02 -11.16
N THR A 52 -21.60 -10.78 -10.65
CA THR A 52 -22.88 -10.15 -10.29
C THR A 52 -23.42 -9.21 -11.39
N THR A 53 -22.58 -8.78 -12.33
CA THR A 53 -22.85 -7.64 -13.25
C THR A 53 -22.75 -8.01 -14.72
N ALA A 54 -23.10 -9.24 -15.12
CA ALA A 54 -23.57 -9.53 -16.48
C ALA A 54 -24.86 -8.75 -16.88
N GLY A 55 -25.13 -7.61 -16.24
CA GLY A 55 -26.20 -6.67 -16.51
C GLY A 55 -25.98 -5.29 -15.86
N LYS A 56 -24.79 -4.67 -15.96
CA LYS A 56 -24.71 -3.19 -15.91
C LYS A 56 -23.41 -2.63 -16.50
N THR A 57 -23.52 -2.19 -17.74
CA THR A 57 -22.61 -1.29 -18.43
C THR A 57 -22.41 0.03 -17.64
N ASP A 58 -21.18 0.53 -17.68
CA ASP A 58 -20.66 1.86 -17.32
C ASP A 58 -20.64 2.31 -15.84
N ALA A 59 -19.42 2.41 -15.30
CA ALA A 59 -19.04 3.45 -14.35
C ALA A 59 -17.54 3.77 -14.48
N VAL A 60 -17.26 4.83 -15.23
CA VAL A 60 -16.03 5.63 -15.16
C VAL A 60 -15.81 6.10 -13.71
N GLU A 61 -14.72 5.67 -13.06
CA GLU A 61 -13.99 6.53 -12.11
C GLU A 61 -12.58 5.99 -11.83
N ALA A 62 -11.59 6.62 -12.47
CA ALA A 62 -10.19 6.48 -12.09
C ALA A 62 -9.85 7.57 -11.06
N PRO A 63 -9.48 7.24 -9.80
CA PRO A 63 -8.83 8.22 -8.97
C PRO A 63 -7.37 8.29 -9.40
N ALA A 64 -7.06 9.31 -10.20
CA ALA A 64 -5.71 9.81 -10.35
C ALA A 64 -5.18 10.22 -8.97
N SER A 65 -4.30 9.42 -8.39
CA SER A 65 -3.42 9.85 -7.30
C SER A 65 -1.99 9.44 -7.61
N GLY A 66 -1.50 10.00 -8.72
CA GLY A 66 -0.09 10.11 -9.04
C GLY A 66 0.31 11.57 -8.91
N ALA A 67 0.51 12.04 -7.68
CA ALA A 67 1.07 13.35 -7.40
C ALA A 67 2.10 13.25 -6.29
N THR A 68 3.27 12.71 -6.61
CA THR A 68 4.55 13.27 -6.16
C THR A 68 5.61 12.85 -7.18
N VAL A 69 5.66 13.61 -8.27
CA VAL A 69 6.90 13.84 -9.00
C VAL A 69 7.81 14.59 -8.03
N SER A 70 8.69 13.86 -7.33
CA SER A 70 9.86 14.48 -6.71
C SER A 70 10.89 14.62 -7.82
N SER A 71 10.90 15.81 -8.39
CA SER A 71 11.89 16.33 -9.32
C SER A 71 13.30 16.18 -8.72
N ASN A 72 14.02 15.15 -9.14
CA ASN A 72 15.49 15.15 -9.14
C ASN A 72 15.98 15.15 -10.59
N VAL A 73 15.52 16.17 -11.34
CA VAL A 73 16.20 16.68 -12.55
C VAL A 73 17.02 17.88 -12.08
N ALA A 74 18.12 17.58 -11.41
CA ALA A 74 19.23 18.50 -11.20
C ALA A 74 20.46 17.63 -11.03
N ASP A 75 21.49 17.88 -11.84
CA ASP A 75 22.80 17.22 -11.82
C ASP A 75 22.99 15.99 -12.73
N ALA A 76 22.97 16.19 -14.05
CA ALA A 76 23.68 15.30 -15.01
C ALA A 76 23.92 15.90 -16.41
N SER A 77 23.41 17.08 -16.76
CA SER A 77 23.46 17.58 -18.16
C SER A 77 23.99 19.00 -18.36
N ARG A 78 24.81 19.53 -17.44
CA ARG A 78 25.50 20.83 -17.63
C ARG A 78 27.02 20.71 -17.59
N THR A 79 27.59 20.05 -18.59
CA THR A 79 28.93 20.34 -19.14
C THR A 79 28.89 19.85 -20.60
N ALA A 80 28.64 20.74 -21.56
CA ALA A 80 29.60 21.17 -22.59
C ALA A 80 30.00 20.01 -23.55
N ASP A 81 29.85 20.03 -24.87
CA ASP A 81 29.81 21.07 -25.89
C ASP A 81 29.56 20.32 -27.23
N PRO A 82 28.74 20.79 -28.19
CA PRO A 82 28.93 20.41 -29.59
C PRO A 82 29.23 21.66 -30.42
N LYS A 83 30.44 21.76 -30.98
CA LYS A 83 30.84 22.85 -31.89
C LYS A 83 30.73 22.40 -33.36
N PRO A 84 30.26 23.27 -34.28
CA PRO A 84 29.96 22.97 -35.69
C PRO A 84 31.14 22.54 -36.55
#